data_AF-A0AAW1HS37-F1
#
_entry.id   AF-A0AAW1HS37-F1
#
_cell.length_a   1.000
_cell.length_b   1.000
_cell.length_c   1.000
_cell.angle_alpha   90.00
_cell.angle_beta   90.00
_cell.angle_gamma   90.00
#
_symmetry.space_group_name_H-M   'P 1'
#
loop_
_entity.id
_entity.type
_entity.pdbx_description
1 polymer ?
#
loop_
_entity_poly.entity_id
_entity_poly.type
_entity_poly.pdbx_seq_one_letter_code
_entity_poly.pdbx_strand_id
1 'polypeptide(L)'
;MNILRGDLARLKRCTSIITDSGDGIPRVKPLKYTYEKEIVMYAYFRKLVYFSTECVFAPNAYRGHARILLKDLEKIDPSVIMNIIQSGESLVINEDRKL
;
A
#
# COMPACT_ATOMS: atom_id res chain seq x y z
N MET A 1 -5.33 2.36 4.50
CA MET A 1 -5.42 3.06 5.80
C MET A 1 -6.08 4.44 5.72
N ASN A 2 -5.78 5.28 4.73
CA ASN A 2 -6.37 6.64 4.65
C ASN A 2 -7.91 6.62 4.64
N ILE A 3 -8.52 5.62 3.99
CA ILE A 3 -9.97 5.37 4.05
C ILE A 3 -10.45 5.18 5.49
N LEU A 4 -9.80 4.28 6.25
CA LEU A 4 -10.15 3.98 7.65
C LEU A 4 -10.01 5.20 8.59
N ARG A 5 -9.21 6.19 8.19
CA ARG A 5 -8.97 7.42 8.96
C ARG A 5 -9.78 8.62 8.46
N GLY A 6 -10.51 8.49 7.34
CA GLY A 6 -11.21 9.60 6.70
C GLY A 6 -10.27 10.67 6.10
N ASP A 7 -9.01 10.34 5.79
CA ASP A 7 -8.03 11.31 5.28
C ASP A 7 -8.17 11.48 3.75
N LEU A 8 -9.14 12.30 3.34
CA LEU A 8 -9.48 12.57 1.93
C LEU A 8 -8.34 13.24 1.16
N ALA A 9 -7.63 14.20 1.78
CA ALA A 9 -6.53 14.92 1.16
C ALA A 9 -5.39 13.99 0.71
N ARG A 10 -5.14 12.92 1.47
CA ARG A 10 -4.14 11.90 1.10
C ARG A 10 -4.66 10.84 0.15
N LEU A 11 -5.97 10.58 0.11
CA LEU A 11 -6.54 9.57 -0.80
C LEU A 11 -6.32 9.93 -2.27
N LYS A 12 -6.43 11.21 -2.63
CA LYS A 12 -6.23 11.71 -4.01
C LYS A 12 -4.89 11.32 -4.62
N ARG A 13 -3.83 11.18 -3.80
CA ARG A 13 -2.44 10.98 -4.27
C ARG A 13 -1.84 9.64 -3.87
N CYS A 14 -2.47 8.87 -2.97
CA CYS A 14 -1.82 7.72 -2.36
C CYS A 14 -1.57 6.56 -3.34
N THR A 15 -2.40 6.44 -4.38
CA THR A 15 -2.31 5.41 -5.41
C THR A 15 -1.39 5.79 -6.57
N SER A 16 -0.86 7.02 -6.63
CA SER A 16 0.08 7.37 -7.69
C SER A 16 1.37 6.52 -7.60
N ILE A 17 1.80 5.99 -8.76
CA ILE A 17 3.06 5.23 -8.91
C ILE A 17 4.25 6.16 -8.72
N ILE A 18 4.16 7.35 -9.32
CA ILE A 18 5.16 8.40 -9.22
C ILE A 18 4.62 9.47 -8.27
N THR A 19 5.38 9.77 -7.23
CA THR A 19 5.06 10.81 -6.26
C THR A 19 6.13 11.89 -6.31
N ASP A 20 5.75 13.11 -5.96
CA ASP A 20 6.67 14.27 -5.87
C ASP A 20 7.15 14.79 -7.24
N SER A 21 6.20 15.19 -8.09
CA SER A 21 6.45 15.75 -9.43
C SER A 21 6.64 17.28 -9.44
N GLY A 22 6.95 17.88 -8.28
CA GLY A 22 7.11 19.32 -8.09
C GLY A 22 8.56 19.70 -7.77
N ASP A 23 8.78 20.49 -6.72
CA ASP A 23 10.11 20.97 -6.28
C ASP A 23 11.02 19.87 -5.67
N GLY A 24 10.50 18.65 -5.50
CA GLY A 24 11.22 17.50 -4.91
C GLY A 24 11.79 16.52 -5.93
N ILE A 25 12.57 15.54 -5.44
CA ILE A 25 13.04 14.42 -6.26
C ILE A 25 11.88 13.43 -6.45
N PRO A 26 11.52 13.07 -7.70
CA PRO A 26 10.44 12.14 -7.94
C PRO A 26 10.75 10.77 -7.36
N ARG A 27 9.77 10.20 -6.65
CA ARG A 27 9.85 8.85 -6.06
C ARG A 27 8.91 7.91 -6.78
N VAL A 28 9.43 6.74 -7.17
CA VAL A 28 8.69 5.71 -7.88
C VAL A 28 8.46 4.49 -6.99
N LYS A 29 7.29 3.87 -7.12
CA LYS A 29 6.95 2.60 -6.46
C LYS A 29 6.95 1.45 -7.49
N PRO A 30 8.11 0.88 -7.85
CA PRO A 30 8.19 -0.14 -8.91
C PRO A 30 7.44 -1.44 -8.56
N LEU A 31 7.36 -1.78 -7.27
CA LEU A 31 6.73 -3.02 -6.78
C LEU A 31 5.26 -2.83 -6.37
N LYS A 32 4.59 -1.77 -6.85
CA LYS A 32 3.21 -1.44 -6.43
C LYS A 32 2.22 -2.58 -6.65
N TYR A 33 2.39 -3.35 -7.72
CA TYR A 33 1.49 -4.44 -8.12
C TYR A 33 2.03 -5.83 -7.76
N THR A 34 3.11 -5.89 -6.99
CA THR A 34 3.75 -7.16 -6.58
C THR A 34 3.39 -7.46 -5.13
N TYR A 35 3.02 -8.71 -4.84
CA TYR A 35 2.68 -9.11 -3.47
C TYR A 35 3.95 -9.28 -2.64
N GLU A 36 3.87 -8.99 -1.35
CA GLU A 36 4.99 -9.19 -0.42
C GLU A 36 5.54 -10.62 -0.46
N LYS A 37 4.65 -11.63 -0.52
CA LYS A 37 5.03 -13.05 -0.61
C LYS A 37 5.90 -13.34 -1.84
N GLU A 38 5.65 -12.64 -2.95
CA GLU A 38 6.39 -12.81 -4.21
C GLU A 38 7.75 -12.11 -4.13
N ILE A 39 7.81 -10.93 -3.52
CA ILE A 39 9.06 -10.20 -3.27
C ILE A 39 9.99 -11.03 -2.38
N VAL A 40 9.46 -11.59 -1.29
CA VAL A 40 10.21 -12.45 -0.37
C VAL A 40 10.66 -13.74 -1.07
N MET A 41 9.78 -14.38 -1.85
CA MET A 41 10.12 -15.57 -2.63
C MET A 41 11.24 -15.29 -3.66
N TYR A 42 11.18 -14.14 -4.33
CA TYR A 42 12.21 -13.71 -5.27
C TYR A 42 13.56 -13.50 -4.57
N ALA A 43 13.57 -12.80 -3.44
CA ALA A 43 14.78 -12.57 -2.65
C ALA A 43 15.41 -13.89 -2.18
N TYR A 44 14.58 -14.83 -1.72
CA TYR A 44 15.01 -16.17 -1.33
C TYR A 44 15.67 -16.94 -2.49
N PHE A 45 14.99 -17.02 -3.64
CA PHE A 45 15.50 -17.74 -4.81
C PHE A 45 16.79 -17.12 -5.36
N ARG A 46 16.90 -15.78 -5.33
CA ARG A 46 18.10 -15.05 -5.74
C ARG A 46 19.18 -14.99 -4.66
N LYS A 47 18.95 -15.56 -3.47
CA LYS A 47 19.87 -15.53 -2.33
C LYS A 47 20.32 -14.11 -1.97
N LEU A 48 19.39 -13.15 -2.03
CA LEU A 48 19.66 -11.77 -1.65
C LEU A 48 19.80 -11.67 -0.12
N VAL A 49 20.74 -10.84 0.34
CA VAL A 49 20.84 -10.51 1.77
C VAL A 49 19.76 -9.48 2.11
N TYR A 50 18.85 -9.83 3.02
CA TYR A 50 17.83 -8.92 3.52
C TYR A 50 17.60 -9.14 5.02
N PHE A 51 17.10 -8.11 5.71
CA PHE A 51 16.74 -8.19 7.13
C PHE A 51 15.30 -8.64 7.28
N SER A 52 15.07 -9.70 8.07
CA SER A 52 13.74 -10.21 8.42
C SER A 52 13.31 -9.82 9.84
N THR A 53 14.20 -9.21 10.63
CA THR A 53 13.90 -8.79 12.00
C THR A 53 12.97 -7.58 12.00
N GLU A 54 11.78 -7.74 12.59
CA GLU A 54 10.85 -6.65 12.78
C GLU A 54 11.28 -5.71 13.91
N CYS A 55 10.84 -4.45 13.85
CA CYS A 55 11.05 -3.50 14.94
C CYS A 55 10.26 -3.93 16.19
N VAL A 56 10.85 -3.80 17.38
CA VAL A 56 10.21 -4.14 18.67
C VAL A 56 8.91 -3.37 18.94
N PHE A 57 8.74 -2.20 18.32
CA PHE A 57 7.52 -1.40 18.44
C PHE A 57 6.50 -1.64 17.31
N ALA A 58 6.84 -2.44 16.29
CA ALA A 58 5.96 -2.76 15.17
C ALA A 58 4.60 -3.35 15.60
N PRO A 59 4.52 -4.23 16.63
CA PRO A 59 3.24 -4.78 17.09
C PRO A 59 2.24 -3.72 17.56
N ASN A 60 2.73 -2.59 18.07
CA ASN A 60 1.88 -1.49 18.56
C ASN A 60 1.40 -0.57 17.42
N ALA A 61 1.86 -0.78 16.19
CA ALA A 61 1.50 0.06 15.06
C ALA A 61 0.14 -0.33 14.48
N TYR A 62 -0.76 0.66 14.34
CA TYR A 62 -2.09 0.47 13.72
C TYR A 62 -2.06 -0.18 12.31
N ARG A 63 -0.94 -0.03 11.59
CA ARG A 63 -0.71 -0.68 10.29
C ARG A 63 -0.85 -2.20 10.36
N GLY A 64 -0.50 -2.83 11.49
CA GLY A 64 -0.64 -4.26 11.70
C GLY A 64 -2.09 -4.73 11.53
N HIS A 65 -3.05 -4.04 12.15
CA HIS A 65 -4.48 -4.39 12.03
C HIS A 65 -4.98 -4.32 10.59
N ALA A 66 -4.61 -3.26 9.85
CA ALA A 66 -4.97 -3.14 8.44
C ALA A 66 -4.34 -4.23 7.57
N ARG A 67 -3.11 -4.66 7.87
CA ARG A 67 -2.44 -5.75 7.15
C ARG A 67 -3.14 -7.09 7.41
N ILE A 68 -3.49 -7.38 8.66
CA ILE A 68 -4.20 -8.61 9.04
C ILE A 68 -5.54 -8.68 8.31
N LEU A 69 -6.33 -7.60 8.35
CA LEU A 69 -7.61 -7.53 7.63
C LEU A 69 -7.45 -7.84 6.13
N LEU A 70 -6.46 -7.21 5.47
CA LEU A 70 -6.21 -7.47 4.04
C LEU A 70 -5.81 -8.92 3.78
N LYS A 71 -5.05 -9.55 4.69
CA LYS A 71 -4.65 -10.95 4.56
C LYS A 71 -5.81 -11.91 4.81
N ASP A 72 -6.73 -11.59 5.71
CA ASP A 72 -7.92 -12.39 5.93
C ASP A 72 -8.88 -12.30 4.73
N LEU A 73 -8.98 -11.14 4.08
CA LEU A 73 -9.72 -11.00 2.83
C LEU A 73 -9.05 -11.75 1.68
N GLU A 74 -7.71 -11.70 1.56
CA GLU A 74 -6.95 -12.39 0.51
C GLU A 74 -7.14 -13.92 0.56
N LYS A 75 -7.38 -14.48 1.76
CA LYS A 75 -7.72 -15.92 1.92
C LYS A 75 -9.04 -16.30 1.26
N ILE A 76 -9.98 -15.36 1.16
CA ILE A 76 -11.31 -15.57 0.56
C ILE A 76 -11.26 -15.27 -0.95
N ASP A 77 -10.69 -14.12 -1.32
CA ASP A 77 -10.48 -13.71 -2.70
C ASP A 77 -9.02 -13.29 -2.91
N PRO A 78 -8.21 -14.08 -3.64
CA PRO A 78 -6.81 -13.75 -3.94
C PRO A 78 -6.63 -12.42 -4.68
N SER A 79 -7.66 -11.93 -5.38
CA SER A 79 -7.59 -10.70 -6.19
C SER A 79 -7.88 -9.44 -5.38
N VAL A 80 -8.33 -9.57 -4.13
CA VAL A 80 -8.88 -8.45 -3.35
C VAL A 80 -7.91 -7.28 -3.20
N ILE A 81 -6.62 -7.57 -2.99
CA ILE A 81 -5.59 -6.53 -2.83
C ILE A 81 -5.43 -5.74 -4.12
N MET A 82 -5.39 -6.43 -5.27
CA MET A 82 -5.30 -5.79 -6.58
C MET A 82 -6.56 -4.98 -6.92
N ASN A 83 -7.73 -5.53 -6.62
CA ASN A 83 -9.02 -4.86 -6.80
C ASN A 83 -9.09 -3.57 -5.98
N ILE A 84 -8.61 -3.58 -4.73
CA ILE A 84 -8.52 -2.38 -3.88
C ILE A 84 -7.58 -1.33 -4.50
N ILE A 85 -6.43 -1.75 -5.03
CA ILE A 85 -5.47 -0.83 -5.67
C ILE A 85 -6.11 -0.18 -6.90
N GLN A 86 -6.70 -0.97 -7.79
CA GLN A 86 -7.37 -0.48 -9.00
C GLN A 86 -8.55 0.43 -8.66
N SER A 87 -9.37 0.05 -7.69
CA SER A 87 -10.46 0.89 -7.19
C SER A 87 -9.94 2.24 -6.69
N GLY A 88 -8.83 2.26 -5.95
CA GLY A 88 -8.20 3.50 -5.49
C GLY A 88 -7.53 4.33 -6.59
N GLU A 89 -7.21 3.75 -7.74
CA GLU A 89 -6.71 4.48 -8.93
C GLU A 89 -7.86 5.11 -9.72
N SER A 90 -8.99 4.42 -9.81
CA SER A 90 -10.20 4.93 -10.47
C SER A 90 -10.99 5.93 -9.62
N LEU A 91 -10.66 6.07 -8.34
CA LEU A 91 -11.37 6.93 -7.40
C LEU A 91 -11.08 8.42 -7.67
N VAL A 92 -12.09 9.13 -8.16
CA VAL A 92 -12.04 10.59 -8.38
C VAL A 92 -12.67 11.30 -7.17
N ILE A 93 -11.88 12.14 -6.50
CA ILE A 93 -12.34 12.96 -5.37
C ILE A 93 -12.54 14.39 -5.87
N ASN A 94 -13.80 14.86 -5.90
CA ASN A 94 -14.14 16.26 -6.18
C ASN A 94 -14.04 17.08 -4.89
N GLU A 95 -13.08 18.01 -4.84
CA GLU A 95 -12.86 18.90 -3.68
C GLU A 95 -13.84 20.09 -3.65
N ASP A 96 -14.64 20.28 -4.70
CA ASP A 96 -15.51 21.47 -4.86
C ASP A 96 -16.82 21.42 -4.05
N ARG A 97 -17.15 20.29 -3.40
CA ARG A 97 -18.26 20.25 -2.44
C ARG A 97 -17.73 20.50 -1.04
N LYS A 98 -17.62 21.80 -0.68
CA LYS A 98 -17.67 22.20 0.72
C LYS A 98 -19.01 21.71 1.29
N LEU A 99 -18.96 20.79 2.26
CA LEU A 99 -20.08 20.53 3.16
C LEU A 99 -20.29 21.74 4.08
#